data_AF-A0A497QTX3-F1
#
_entry.id   AF-A0A497QTX3-F1
#
_cell.length_a   1.000
_cell.length_b   1.000
_cell.length_c   1.000
_cell.angle_alpha   90.00
_cell.angle_beta   90.00
_cell.angle_gamma   90.00
#
_symmetry.space_group_name_H-M   'P 1'
#
loop_
_entity.id
_entity.type
_entity.pdbx_description
1 polymer ?
#
loop_
_entity_poly.entity_id
_entity_poly.type
_entity_poly.pdbx_seq_one_letter_code
_entity_poly.pdbx_strand_id
1 'polypeptide(L)'
;MKFVRSSRKRRKIKMASELVAMIYQTLVEIWQALKEPNIWIRIGLSAILLLMLIGLSLWQRTNLESKLVWSFLRGFLQVVLFGSFLTVIFGIQKIWMQFLILLFMSAFAAFTNYQSYHYPKVLLIGLLAITASTMFIMSIVIFSGAIFAAIPNLPFKIEGIIPYPPQGEFVIPMGSMVISSAMRMSGIALERAKSDIIKSRGKIEAALALGDSPKNAVKTILKDSYKASLLPTINRVATLGIVSLPGLMSGMIIGGVPPIEAAVYQVVIFLMLLSAAFIASITTNMLFTKQFFTKREQINLVFLNELAQLEQKKAEERKNRQEKRRSWWRRKKQTEENQK
;
A
#
# COMPACT_ATOMS: atom_id res chain seq x y z
N MET A 1 -7.32 -46.81 -10.01
CA MET A 1 -7.77 -45.40 -10.17
C MET A 1 -8.91 -44.93 -9.24
N LYS A 2 -9.79 -45.79 -8.71
CA LYS A 2 -10.90 -45.38 -7.80
C LYS A 2 -10.48 -44.94 -6.38
N PHE A 3 -9.37 -45.47 -5.84
CA PHE A 3 -8.90 -45.15 -4.48
C PHE A 3 -8.33 -43.73 -4.31
N VAL A 4 -7.66 -43.18 -5.33
CA VAL A 4 -7.10 -41.81 -5.31
C VAL A 4 -8.19 -40.72 -5.41
N ARG A 5 -9.33 -41.04 -6.05
CA ARG A 5 -10.48 -40.11 -6.10
C ARG A 5 -11.18 -39.98 -4.74
N SER A 6 -11.23 -41.05 -3.93
CA SER A 6 -11.90 -41.03 -2.63
C SER A 6 -11.11 -40.23 -1.58
N SER A 7 -9.76 -40.31 -1.60
CA SER A 7 -8.89 -39.56 -0.68
C SER A 7 -8.89 -38.06 -0.97
N ARG A 8 -8.92 -37.65 -2.24
CA ARG A 8 -9.11 -36.23 -2.62
C ARG A 8 -10.46 -35.67 -2.19
N LYS A 9 -11.54 -36.47 -2.29
CA LYS A 9 -12.88 -36.06 -1.86
C LYS A 9 -12.97 -35.90 -0.34
N ARG A 10 -12.39 -36.83 0.43
CA ARG A 10 -12.28 -36.72 1.91
C ARG A 10 -11.43 -35.52 2.33
N ARG A 11 -10.30 -35.26 1.67
CA ARG A 11 -9.47 -34.05 1.95
C ARG A 11 -10.22 -32.75 1.64
N LYS A 12 -10.97 -32.69 0.54
CA LYS A 12 -11.80 -31.51 0.21
C LYS A 12 -12.92 -31.28 1.24
N ILE A 13 -13.59 -32.35 1.70
CA ILE A 13 -14.64 -32.27 2.71
C ILE A 13 -14.06 -31.82 4.06
N LYS A 14 -12.91 -32.37 4.47
CA LYS A 14 -12.23 -31.98 5.72
C LYS A 14 -11.77 -30.52 5.71
N MET A 15 -11.22 -30.07 4.59
CA MET A 15 -10.82 -28.66 4.40
C MET A 15 -12.04 -27.72 4.38
N ALA A 16 -13.16 -28.14 3.79
CA ALA A 16 -14.40 -27.37 3.81
C ALA A 16 -14.99 -27.26 5.23
N SER A 17 -14.95 -28.34 6.02
CA SER A 17 -15.39 -28.30 7.43
C SER A 17 -14.50 -27.43 8.32
N GLU A 18 -13.18 -27.44 8.10
CA GLU A 18 -12.23 -26.58 8.81
C GLU A 18 -12.46 -25.09 8.48
N LEU A 19 -12.71 -24.78 7.19
CA LEU A 19 -13.08 -23.43 6.76
C LEU A 19 -14.40 -22.95 7.39
N VAL A 20 -15.42 -23.80 7.44
CA VAL A 20 -16.71 -23.46 8.06
C VAL A 20 -16.54 -23.22 9.56
N ALA A 21 -15.77 -24.07 10.26
CA ALA A 21 -15.49 -23.89 11.68
C ALA A 21 -14.72 -22.59 11.97
N MET A 22 -13.77 -22.23 11.11
CA MET A 22 -13.01 -20.98 11.21
C MET A 22 -13.89 -19.74 10.97
N ILE A 23 -14.77 -19.78 9.97
CA ILE A 23 -15.73 -18.70 9.70
C ILE A 23 -16.71 -18.57 10.88
N TYR A 24 -17.20 -19.68 11.42
CA TYR A 24 -18.06 -19.67 12.60
C TYR A 24 -17.36 -19.03 13.80
N GLN A 25 -16.12 -19.44 14.11
CA GLN A 25 -15.38 -18.83 15.21
C GLN A 25 -15.08 -17.35 14.99
N THR A 26 -14.75 -16.96 13.77
CA THR A 26 -14.60 -15.54 13.40
C THR A 26 -15.87 -14.75 13.71
N LEU A 27 -17.03 -15.26 13.33
CA LEU A 27 -18.31 -14.61 13.60
C LEU A 27 -18.61 -14.53 15.09
N VAL A 28 -18.23 -15.57 15.86
CA VAL A 28 -18.35 -15.57 17.32
C VAL A 28 -17.42 -14.54 17.96
N GLU A 29 -16.14 -14.48 17.57
CA GLU A 29 -15.18 -13.50 18.07
C GLU A 29 -15.63 -12.07 17.77
N ILE A 30 -16.08 -11.80 16.54
CA ILE A 30 -16.66 -10.50 16.16
C ILE A 30 -17.88 -10.21 17.03
N TRP A 31 -18.78 -11.18 17.22
CA TRP A 31 -19.97 -11.00 18.04
C TRP A 31 -19.64 -10.72 19.51
N GLN A 32 -18.63 -11.37 20.07
CA GLN A 32 -18.17 -11.12 21.44
C GLN A 32 -17.52 -9.74 21.57
N ALA A 33 -16.67 -9.35 20.62
CA ALA A 33 -16.07 -8.01 20.59
C ALA A 33 -17.15 -6.92 20.50
N LEU A 34 -18.19 -7.13 19.69
CA LEU A 34 -19.33 -6.20 19.57
C LEU A 34 -20.22 -6.14 20.82
N LYS A 35 -20.17 -7.17 21.68
CA LYS A 35 -20.88 -7.20 22.97
C LYS A 35 -20.15 -6.46 24.08
N GLU A 36 -18.90 -6.02 23.88
CA GLU A 36 -18.22 -5.22 24.87
C GLU A 36 -19.05 -3.96 25.18
N PRO A 37 -19.41 -3.72 26.46
CA PRO A 37 -20.44 -2.75 26.82
C PRO A 37 -20.12 -1.31 26.38
N ASN A 38 -18.83 -1.00 26.18
CA ASN A 38 -18.36 0.34 25.82
C ASN A 38 -17.92 0.48 24.35
N ILE A 39 -17.95 -0.58 23.53
CA ILE A 39 -17.37 -0.52 22.19
C ILE A 39 -18.14 0.41 21.25
N TRP A 40 -19.47 0.39 21.32
CA TRP A 40 -20.34 1.27 20.53
C TRP A 40 -20.17 2.74 20.90
N ILE A 41 -19.95 3.02 22.20
CA ILE A 41 -19.66 4.36 22.69
C ILE A 41 -18.31 4.84 22.13
N ARG A 42 -17.27 3.99 22.17
CA ARG A 42 -15.94 4.29 21.60
C ARG A 42 -15.98 4.53 20.09
N ILE A 43 -16.71 3.70 19.35
CA ILE A 43 -16.91 3.85 17.90
C ILE A 43 -17.70 5.14 17.61
N GLY A 44 -18.76 5.40 18.35
CA GLY A 44 -19.58 6.62 18.21
C GLY A 44 -18.78 7.89 18.47
N LEU A 45 -17.99 7.93 19.54
CA LEU A 45 -17.09 9.05 19.85
C LEU A 45 -16.04 9.24 18.75
N SER A 46 -15.44 8.15 18.24
CA SER A 46 -14.46 8.22 17.15
C SER A 46 -15.10 8.68 15.82
N ALA A 47 -16.38 8.36 15.58
CA ALA A 47 -17.10 8.78 14.39
C ALA A 47 -17.26 10.31 14.31
N ILE A 48 -17.24 11.02 15.45
CA ILE A 48 -17.25 12.50 15.49
C ILE A 48 -16.05 13.07 14.71
N LEU A 49 -14.88 12.43 14.79
CA LEU A 49 -13.69 12.86 14.02
C LEU A 49 -13.92 12.73 12.51
N LEU A 50 -14.59 11.65 12.08
CA LEU A 50 -14.94 11.46 10.67
C LEU A 50 -15.98 12.49 10.21
N LEU A 51 -16.98 12.79 11.04
CA LEU A 51 -17.98 13.82 10.76
C LEU A 51 -17.34 15.21 10.67
N MET A 52 -16.39 15.52 11.55
CA MET A 52 -15.61 16.76 11.50
C MET A 52 -14.82 16.86 10.17
N LEU A 53 -14.15 15.79 9.74
CA LEU A 53 -13.44 15.75 8.45
C LEU A 53 -14.38 15.95 7.26
N ILE A 54 -15.57 15.37 7.30
CA ILE A 54 -16.61 15.57 6.28
C ILE A 54 -17.08 17.03 6.30
N GLY A 55 -17.31 17.62 7.47
CA GLY A 55 -17.66 19.03 7.64
C GLY A 55 -16.60 19.97 7.06
N LEU A 56 -15.32 19.72 7.35
CA LEU A 56 -14.20 20.49 6.77
C LEU A 56 -14.09 20.31 5.25
N SER A 57 -14.31 19.09 4.74
CA SER A 57 -14.34 18.81 3.30
C SER A 57 -15.43 19.61 2.59
N LEU A 58 -16.63 19.68 3.20
CA LEU A 58 -17.76 20.47 2.70
C LEU A 58 -17.46 21.97 2.75
N TRP A 59 -16.87 22.44 3.85
CA TRP A 59 -16.49 23.84 4.03
C TRP A 59 -15.48 24.29 2.97
N GLN A 60 -14.41 23.52 2.75
CA GLN A 60 -13.40 23.82 1.73
C GLN A 60 -13.80 23.35 0.30
N ARG A 61 -14.98 22.76 0.13
CA ARG A 61 -15.49 22.24 -1.16
C ARG A 61 -14.50 21.31 -1.86
N THR A 62 -13.77 20.50 -1.09
CA THR A 62 -12.76 19.57 -1.64
C THR A 62 -13.39 18.40 -2.41
N ASN A 63 -14.70 18.17 -2.24
CA ASN A 63 -15.46 17.07 -2.83
C ASN A 63 -14.91 15.68 -2.44
N LEU A 64 -14.32 15.58 -1.24
CA LEU A 64 -13.73 14.35 -0.73
C LEU A 64 -14.68 13.55 0.17
N GLU A 65 -15.86 14.07 0.50
CA GLU A 65 -16.75 13.49 1.52
C GLU A 65 -17.09 12.02 1.24
N SER A 66 -17.60 11.75 0.03
CA SER A 66 -17.95 10.38 -0.36
C SER A 66 -16.73 9.48 -0.44
N LYS A 67 -15.57 10.03 -0.80
CA LYS A 67 -14.32 9.27 -0.87
C LYS A 67 -13.84 8.91 0.54
N LEU A 68 -13.90 9.85 1.50
CA LEU A 68 -13.54 9.63 2.90
C LEU A 68 -14.41 8.53 3.52
N VAL A 69 -15.74 8.61 3.37
CA VAL A 69 -16.68 7.62 3.92
C VAL A 69 -16.43 6.24 3.32
N TRP A 70 -16.34 6.13 1.99
CA TRP A 70 -16.09 4.86 1.32
C TRP A 70 -14.72 4.26 1.67
N SER A 71 -13.68 5.09 1.76
CA SER A 71 -12.35 4.66 2.17
C SER A 71 -12.34 4.16 3.62
N PHE A 72 -13.03 4.85 4.52
CA PHE A 72 -13.14 4.43 5.92
C PHE A 72 -13.91 3.11 6.04
N LEU A 73 -15.10 3.01 5.45
CA LEU A 73 -15.92 1.79 5.53
C LEU A 73 -15.20 0.57 4.94
N ARG A 74 -14.58 0.75 3.77
CA ARG A 74 -13.75 -0.30 3.15
C ARG A 74 -12.56 -0.67 4.03
N GLY A 75 -11.84 0.31 4.58
CA GLY A 75 -10.67 0.08 5.42
C GLY A 75 -11.04 -0.62 6.73
N PHE A 76 -12.12 -0.20 7.37
CA PHE A 76 -12.67 -0.83 8.57
C PHE A 76 -12.98 -2.31 8.32
N LEU A 77 -13.76 -2.59 7.26
CA LEU A 77 -14.10 -3.97 6.89
C LEU A 77 -12.84 -4.81 6.61
N GLN A 78 -11.85 -4.23 5.92
CA GLN A 78 -10.59 -4.91 5.63
C GLN A 78 -9.78 -5.23 6.88
N VAL A 79 -9.70 -4.31 7.85
CA VAL A 79 -8.96 -4.53 9.09
C VAL A 79 -9.63 -5.60 9.95
N VAL A 80 -10.96 -5.57 10.08
CA VAL A 80 -11.71 -6.59 10.82
C VAL A 80 -11.52 -7.98 10.19
N LEU A 81 -11.67 -8.07 8.86
CA LEU A 81 -11.42 -9.33 8.14
C LEU A 81 -9.98 -9.79 8.30
N PHE A 82 -8.99 -8.90 8.15
CA PHE A 82 -7.59 -9.27 8.31
C PHE A 82 -7.28 -9.77 9.73
N GLY A 83 -7.82 -9.10 10.76
CA GLY A 83 -7.71 -9.50 12.15
C GLY A 83 -8.23 -10.92 12.40
N SER A 84 -9.37 -11.28 11.80
CA SER A 84 -9.91 -12.65 11.94
C SER A 84 -9.06 -13.76 11.32
N PHE A 85 -8.25 -13.44 10.30
CA PHE A 85 -7.35 -14.41 9.67
C PHE A 85 -5.96 -14.42 10.31
N LEU A 86 -5.70 -13.58 11.30
CA LEU A 86 -4.34 -13.35 11.80
C LEU A 86 -3.74 -14.61 12.45
N THR A 87 -4.54 -15.39 13.19
CA THR A 87 -4.11 -16.65 13.82
C THR A 87 -3.68 -17.69 12.78
N VAL A 88 -4.43 -17.80 11.67
CA VAL A 88 -4.11 -18.68 10.55
C VAL A 88 -2.84 -18.22 9.85
N ILE A 89 -2.73 -16.93 9.60
CA ILE A 89 -1.57 -16.33 8.93
C ILE A 89 -0.30 -16.50 9.77
N PHE A 90 -0.39 -16.32 11.09
CA PHE A 90 0.73 -16.43 12.01
C PHE A 90 1.19 -17.88 12.21
N GLY A 91 0.27 -18.84 12.12
CA GLY A 91 0.59 -20.28 12.09
C GLY A 91 1.39 -20.75 10.86
N ILE A 92 1.59 -19.90 9.85
CA ILE A 92 2.33 -20.25 8.64
C ILE A 92 3.83 -20.17 8.89
N GLN A 93 4.46 -21.34 9.02
CA GLN A 93 5.91 -21.48 9.14
C GLN A 93 6.62 -21.70 7.79
N LYS A 94 5.88 -22.09 6.75
CA LYS A 94 6.48 -22.39 5.44
C LYS A 94 6.83 -21.11 4.70
N ILE A 95 8.14 -20.87 4.50
CA ILE A 95 8.67 -19.66 3.85
C ILE A 95 8.03 -19.36 2.49
N TRP A 96 7.76 -20.37 1.66
CA TRP A 96 7.14 -20.17 0.35
C TRP A 96 5.69 -19.67 0.46
N MET A 97 4.94 -20.08 1.49
CA MET A 97 3.58 -19.59 1.74
C MET A 97 3.62 -18.13 2.20
N GLN A 98 4.61 -17.76 3.02
CA GLN A 98 4.82 -16.36 3.43
C GLN A 98 5.10 -15.46 2.22
N PHE A 99 6.02 -15.87 1.34
CA PHE A 99 6.28 -15.14 0.09
C PHE A 99 5.07 -15.08 -0.83
N LEU A 100 4.25 -16.14 -0.90
CA LEU A 100 3.01 -16.13 -1.68
C LEU A 100 2.00 -15.10 -1.14
N ILE A 101 1.87 -14.99 0.19
CA ILE A 101 1.03 -13.96 0.81
C ILE A 101 1.57 -12.56 0.52
N LEU A 102 2.88 -12.35 0.66
CA LEU A 102 3.51 -11.06 0.34
C LEU A 102 3.36 -10.68 -1.13
N LEU A 103 3.42 -11.66 -2.05
CA LEU A 103 3.15 -11.46 -3.47
C LEU A 103 1.70 -11.02 -3.71
N PHE A 104 0.73 -11.70 -3.07
CA PHE A 104 -0.68 -11.32 -3.14
C PHE A 104 -0.91 -9.89 -2.62
N MET A 105 -0.33 -9.55 -1.47
CA MET A 105 -0.40 -8.21 -0.89
C MET A 105 0.24 -7.14 -1.80
N SER A 106 1.37 -7.47 -2.43
CA SER A 106 2.06 -6.59 -3.39
C SER A 106 1.22 -6.35 -4.65
N ALA A 107 0.57 -7.39 -5.17
CA ALA A 107 -0.35 -7.28 -6.30
C ALA A 107 -1.57 -6.40 -5.96
N PHE A 108 -2.14 -6.57 -4.76
CA PHE A 108 -3.25 -5.74 -4.29
C PHE A 108 -2.83 -4.26 -4.11
N ALA A 109 -1.61 -4.02 -3.63
CA ALA A 109 -1.03 -2.69 -3.54
C ALA A 109 -0.83 -2.05 -4.93
N ALA A 110 -0.29 -2.79 -5.90
CA ALA A 110 -0.15 -2.33 -7.28
C ALA A 110 -1.51 -2.00 -7.93
N PHE A 111 -2.52 -2.83 -7.69
CA PHE A 111 -3.89 -2.58 -8.13
C PHE A 111 -4.47 -1.30 -7.49
N THR A 112 -4.16 -1.04 -6.23
CA THR A 112 -4.58 0.19 -5.53
C THR A 112 -3.94 1.44 -6.14
N ASN A 113 -2.67 1.38 -6.54
CA ASN A 113 -2.02 2.45 -7.30
C ASN A 113 -2.66 2.64 -8.68
N TYR A 114 -2.94 1.56 -9.40
CA TYR A 114 -3.66 1.63 -10.67
C TYR A 114 -5.02 2.34 -10.53
N GLN A 115 -5.81 1.99 -9.51
CA GLN A 115 -7.09 2.64 -9.22
C GLN A 115 -6.93 4.13 -8.83
N SER A 116 -5.77 4.54 -8.35
CA SER A 116 -5.52 5.94 -8.01
C SER A 116 -5.14 6.78 -9.23
N TYR A 117 -4.31 6.24 -10.12
CA TYR A 117 -3.68 7.02 -11.20
C TYR A 117 -4.18 6.68 -12.61
N HIS A 118 -4.65 5.45 -12.88
CA HIS A 118 -5.16 4.95 -14.19
C HIS A 118 -4.33 5.33 -15.44
N TYR A 119 -3.02 5.57 -15.32
CA TYR A 119 -2.19 5.80 -16.50
C TYR A 119 -1.81 4.46 -17.17
N PRO A 120 -1.41 4.49 -18.46
CA PRO A 120 -1.04 3.26 -19.17
C PRO A 120 0.11 2.53 -18.47
N LYS A 121 -0.01 1.20 -18.40
CA LYS A 121 0.95 0.26 -17.78
C LYS A 121 1.27 0.51 -16.30
N VAL A 122 0.54 1.38 -15.60
CA VAL A 122 0.77 1.65 -14.16
C VAL A 122 0.63 0.40 -13.31
N LEU A 123 -0.31 -0.49 -13.63
CA LEU A 123 -0.46 -1.75 -12.91
C LEU A 123 0.80 -2.61 -13.01
N LEU A 124 1.37 -2.76 -14.22
CA LEU A 124 2.59 -3.54 -14.44
C LEU A 124 3.80 -2.88 -13.76
N ILE A 125 3.93 -1.56 -13.90
CA ILE A 125 5.02 -0.80 -13.27
C ILE A 125 4.94 -0.90 -11.75
N GLY A 126 3.75 -0.71 -11.18
CA GLY A 126 3.50 -0.86 -9.75
C GLY A 126 3.77 -2.29 -9.27
N LEU A 127 3.33 -3.30 -10.02
CA LEU A 127 3.56 -4.70 -9.67
C LEU A 127 5.05 -5.00 -9.66
N LEU A 128 5.80 -4.61 -10.69
CA LEU A 128 7.25 -4.81 -10.76
C LEU A 128 7.96 -4.04 -9.65
N ALA A 129 7.69 -2.74 -9.49
CA ALA A 129 8.40 -1.90 -8.53
C ALA A 129 8.14 -2.34 -7.08
N ILE A 130 6.86 -2.52 -6.70
CA ILE A 130 6.46 -2.87 -5.32
C ILE A 130 6.87 -4.31 -5.00
N THR A 131 6.64 -5.25 -5.92
CA THR A 131 6.97 -6.66 -5.67
C THR A 131 8.48 -6.84 -5.64
N ALA A 132 9.24 -6.31 -6.62
CA ALA A 132 10.69 -6.48 -6.63
C ALA A 132 11.34 -5.86 -5.39
N SER A 133 10.94 -4.64 -4.98
CA SER A 133 11.47 -4.03 -3.76
C SER A 133 11.12 -4.84 -2.52
N THR A 134 9.88 -5.32 -2.41
CA THR A 134 9.43 -6.08 -1.24
C THR A 134 10.12 -7.44 -1.16
N MET A 135 10.14 -8.19 -2.26
CA MET A 135 10.79 -9.51 -2.30
C MET A 135 12.28 -9.38 -2.02
N PHE A 136 12.96 -8.38 -2.59
CA PHE A 136 14.38 -8.15 -2.35
C PHE A 136 14.67 -7.86 -0.87
N ILE A 137 13.98 -6.88 -0.27
CA ILE A 137 14.19 -6.49 1.12
C ILE A 137 13.80 -7.62 2.08
N MET A 138 12.65 -8.26 1.89
CA MET A 138 12.22 -9.36 2.75
C MET A 138 13.09 -10.60 2.62
N SER A 139 13.65 -10.86 1.42
CA SER A 139 14.63 -11.94 1.26
C SER A 139 15.89 -11.66 2.08
N ILE A 140 16.46 -10.47 2.00
CA ILE A 140 17.65 -10.10 2.79
C ILE A 140 17.37 -10.31 4.28
N VAL A 141 16.24 -9.82 4.79
CA VAL A 141 15.92 -9.90 6.22
C VAL A 141 15.65 -11.34 6.66
N ILE A 142 14.85 -12.10 5.91
CA ILE A 142 14.55 -13.50 6.27
C ILE A 142 15.81 -14.38 6.19
N PHE A 143 16.61 -14.24 5.13
CA PHE A 143 17.81 -15.06 4.97
C PHE A 143 18.95 -14.61 5.88
N SER A 144 19.00 -13.34 6.32
CA SER A 144 19.99 -12.91 7.32
C SER A 144 19.87 -13.73 8.61
N GLY A 145 18.65 -14.00 9.08
CA GLY A 145 18.43 -14.83 10.26
C GLY A 145 18.87 -16.28 10.08
N ALA A 146 18.70 -16.85 8.88
CA ALA A 146 19.19 -18.20 8.57
C ALA A 146 20.73 -18.27 8.57
N ILE A 147 21.40 -17.23 8.04
CA ILE A 147 22.87 -17.14 8.01
C ILE A 147 23.44 -17.09 9.43
N PHE A 148 22.88 -16.24 10.30
CA PHE A 148 23.36 -16.15 11.68
C PHE A 148 23.06 -17.42 12.48
N ALA A 149 21.91 -18.04 12.26
CA ALA A 149 21.56 -19.32 12.90
C ALA A 149 22.48 -20.48 12.46
N ALA A 150 23.07 -20.42 11.26
CA ALA A 150 23.95 -21.44 10.73
C ALA A 150 25.41 -21.36 11.23
N ILE A 151 25.79 -20.32 12.01
CA ILE A 151 27.14 -20.13 12.54
C ILE A 151 27.13 -20.34 14.07
N PRO A 152 27.22 -21.59 14.56
CA PRO A 152 27.04 -21.92 15.97
C PRO A 152 28.17 -21.44 16.91
N ASN A 153 29.33 -21.03 16.36
CA ASN A 153 30.54 -20.72 17.13
C ASN A 153 30.90 -19.22 17.17
N LEU A 154 29.95 -18.33 16.91
CA LEU A 154 30.20 -16.89 17.11
C LEU A 154 30.32 -16.59 18.61
N PRO A 155 31.32 -15.79 19.04
CA PRO A 155 31.49 -15.41 20.45
C PRO A 155 30.31 -14.59 21.00
N PHE A 156 29.43 -14.09 20.12
CA PHE A 156 28.19 -13.40 20.46
C PHE A 156 27.02 -14.09 19.75
N LYS A 157 25.94 -14.38 20.48
CA LYS A 157 24.67 -14.82 19.87
C LYS A 157 24.08 -13.64 19.09
N ILE A 158 24.22 -13.66 17.77
CA ILE A 158 23.53 -12.71 16.89
C ILE A 158 22.17 -13.32 16.56
N GLU A 159 21.11 -12.84 17.21
CA GLU A 159 19.76 -13.15 16.77
C GLU A 159 19.47 -12.37 15.49
N GLY A 160 19.02 -13.06 14.45
CA GLY A 160 18.58 -12.41 13.21
C GLY A 160 17.41 -11.47 13.47
N ILE A 161 17.23 -10.48 12.59
CA ILE A 161 16.11 -9.52 12.64
C ILE A 161 14.75 -10.24 12.72
N ILE A 162 14.66 -11.39 12.03
CA ILE A 162 13.54 -12.32 12.13
C ILE A 162 14.09 -13.60 12.75
N PRO A 163 13.44 -14.13 13.81
CA PRO A 163 13.82 -15.42 14.39
C PRO A 163 13.86 -16.52 13.33
N TYR A 164 14.83 -17.43 13.44
CA TYR A 164 14.89 -18.62 12.60
C TYR A 164 14.35 -19.83 13.37
N PRO A 165 13.36 -20.58 12.84
CA PRO A 165 12.71 -20.45 11.53
C PRO A 165 11.79 -19.22 11.42
N PRO A 166 11.64 -18.64 10.21
CA PRO A 166 10.86 -17.42 10.01
C PRO A 166 9.39 -17.64 10.36
N GLN A 167 8.88 -16.83 11.29
CA GLN A 167 7.50 -16.96 11.77
C GLN A 167 6.59 -15.93 11.08
N GLY A 168 5.35 -16.34 10.77
CA GLY A 168 4.38 -15.50 10.05
C GLY A 168 4.03 -14.20 10.78
N GLU A 169 4.06 -14.22 12.12
CA GLU A 169 3.82 -13.06 13.00
C GLU A 169 4.83 -11.93 12.86
N PHE A 170 6.06 -12.24 12.42
CA PHE A 170 7.08 -11.23 12.12
C PHE A 170 7.06 -10.88 10.63
N VAL A 171 7.06 -11.90 9.76
CA VAL A 171 7.23 -11.73 8.31
C VAL A 171 6.07 -10.97 7.69
N ILE A 172 4.82 -11.30 8.04
CA ILE A 172 3.64 -10.73 7.38
C ILE A 172 3.41 -9.27 7.79
N PRO A 173 3.44 -8.89 9.08
CA PRO A 173 3.35 -7.49 9.47
C PRO A 173 4.51 -6.63 8.91
N MET A 174 5.77 -7.08 9.02
CA MET A 174 6.89 -6.31 8.46
C MET A 174 6.83 -6.19 6.94
N GLY A 175 6.52 -7.30 6.25
CA GLY A 175 6.31 -7.28 4.81
C GLY A 175 5.17 -6.36 4.40
N SER A 176 4.08 -6.32 5.16
CA SER A 176 2.97 -5.38 4.92
C SER A 176 3.41 -3.91 5.02
N MET A 177 4.28 -3.58 5.98
CA MET A 177 4.82 -2.23 6.14
C MET A 177 5.73 -1.87 4.97
N VAL A 178 6.59 -2.79 4.54
CA VAL A 178 7.47 -2.66 3.36
C VAL A 178 6.64 -2.41 2.10
N ILE A 179 5.62 -3.23 1.84
CA ILE A 179 4.70 -3.09 0.71
C ILE A 179 4.00 -1.73 0.75
N SER A 180 3.50 -1.33 1.93
CA SER A 180 2.81 -0.06 2.11
C SER A 180 3.72 1.15 1.84
N SER A 181 4.98 1.08 2.28
CA SER A 181 6.00 2.10 1.99
C SER A 181 6.29 2.19 0.49
N ALA A 182 6.56 1.04 -0.14
CA ALA A 182 6.83 0.94 -1.58
C ALA A 182 5.65 1.43 -2.43
N MET A 183 4.41 1.06 -2.07
CA MET A 183 3.18 1.49 -2.75
C MET A 183 3.01 3.00 -2.73
N ARG A 184 3.09 3.60 -1.52
CA ARG A 184 2.95 5.07 -1.37
C ARG A 184 4.02 5.80 -2.18
N MET A 185 5.26 5.34 -2.07
CA MET A 185 6.38 5.99 -2.73
C MET A 185 6.31 5.88 -4.26
N SER A 186 5.95 4.70 -4.76
CA SER A 186 5.69 4.47 -6.19
C SER A 186 4.58 5.41 -6.70
N GLY A 187 3.48 5.57 -5.96
CA GLY A 187 2.40 6.48 -6.33
C GLY A 187 2.82 7.96 -6.40
N ILE A 188 3.60 8.43 -5.41
CA ILE A 188 4.12 9.81 -5.43
C ILE A 188 5.11 10.02 -6.57
N ALA A 189 6.03 9.07 -6.77
CA ALA A 189 7.03 9.12 -7.85
C ALA A 189 6.34 9.22 -9.23
N LEU A 190 5.33 8.38 -9.46
CA LEU A 190 4.52 8.38 -10.67
C LEU A 190 3.91 9.76 -10.98
N GLU A 191 3.22 10.35 -10.00
CA GLU A 191 2.54 11.64 -10.19
C GLU A 191 3.53 12.79 -10.36
N ARG A 192 4.65 12.77 -9.61
CA ARG A 192 5.71 13.78 -9.72
C ARG A 192 6.42 13.71 -11.07
N ALA A 193 6.87 12.53 -11.49
CA ALA A 193 7.47 12.34 -12.80
C ALA A 193 6.54 12.79 -13.93
N LYS A 194 5.25 12.44 -13.88
CA LYS A 194 4.25 12.91 -14.84
C LYS A 194 4.18 14.44 -14.88
N SER A 195 3.94 15.07 -13.72
CA SER A 195 3.84 16.53 -13.57
C SER A 195 5.06 17.23 -14.14
N ASP A 196 6.25 16.76 -13.78
CA ASP A 196 7.49 17.48 -14.04
C ASP A 196 7.95 17.31 -15.49
N ILE A 197 7.70 16.16 -16.11
CA ILE A 197 7.91 15.92 -17.54
C ILE A 197 6.96 16.77 -18.38
N ILE A 198 5.66 16.80 -18.04
CA ILE A 198 4.67 17.60 -18.77
C ILE A 198 5.03 19.09 -18.69
N LYS A 199 5.34 19.60 -17.50
CA LYS A 199 5.73 21.01 -17.30
C LYS A 199 7.03 21.38 -18.03
N SER A 200 7.95 20.44 -18.14
CA SER A 200 9.28 20.67 -18.73
C SER A 200 9.37 20.23 -20.19
N ARG A 201 8.24 19.92 -20.83
CA ARG A 201 8.19 19.37 -22.20
C ARG A 201 9.05 20.17 -23.19
N GLY A 202 8.91 21.49 -23.22
CA GLY A 202 9.69 22.33 -24.13
C GLY A 202 11.21 22.25 -23.91
N LYS A 203 11.66 22.11 -22.65
CA LYS A 203 13.08 21.91 -22.32
C LYS A 203 13.57 20.53 -22.79
N ILE A 204 12.76 19.50 -22.63
CA ILE A 204 13.08 18.15 -23.09
C ILE A 204 13.17 18.12 -24.62
N GLU A 205 12.22 18.73 -25.33
CA GLU A 205 12.23 18.80 -26.81
C GLU A 205 13.45 19.56 -27.32
N ALA A 206 13.81 20.69 -26.69
CA ALA A 206 15.02 21.43 -27.03
C ALA A 206 16.30 20.61 -26.82
N ALA A 207 16.43 19.88 -25.70
CA ALA A 207 17.58 19.03 -25.43
C ALA A 207 17.70 17.89 -26.45
N LEU A 208 16.59 17.22 -26.78
CA LEU A 208 16.57 16.18 -27.81
C LEU A 208 16.93 16.74 -29.20
N ALA A 209 16.45 17.94 -29.55
CA ALA A 209 16.77 18.60 -30.82
C ALA A 209 18.26 18.98 -30.93
N LEU A 210 18.92 19.26 -29.79
CA LEU A 210 20.36 19.46 -29.71
C LEU A 210 21.17 18.13 -29.72
N GLY A 211 20.50 16.99 -29.89
CA GLY A 211 21.13 15.68 -29.98
C GLY A 211 21.36 14.99 -28.63
N ASP A 212 20.79 15.49 -27.54
CA ASP A 212 20.89 14.83 -26.24
C ASP A 212 20.02 13.57 -26.17
N SER A 213 20.46 12.57 -25.40
CA SER A 213 19.68 11.33 -25.24
C SER A 213 18.49 11.53 -24.30
N PRO A 214 17.39 10.76 -24.42
CA PRO A 214 16.23 10.87 -23.54
C PRO A 214 16.56 10.76 -22.05
N LYS A 215 17.56 9.94 -21.70
CA LYS A 215 18.00 9.76 -20.31
C LYS A 215 18.63 11.03 -19.75
N ASN A 216 19.40 11.75 -20.55
CA ASN A 216 20.06 12.98 -20.16
C ASN A 216 19.08 14.16 -20.16
N ALA A 217 18.22 14.25 -21.18
CA ALA A 217 17.20 15.29 -21.32
C ALA A 217 16.25 15.37 -20.11
N VAL A 218 15.99 14.23 -19.44
CA VAL A 218 15.15 14.16 -18.23
C VAL A 218 15.93 14.06 -16.92
N LYS A 219 17.27 13.99 -16.95
CA LYS A 219 18.08 13.67 -15.77
C LYS A 219 17.83 14.63 -14.61
N THR A 220 17.88 15.93 -14.86
CA THR A 220 17.65 16.97 -13.84
C THR A 220 16.19 16.98 -13.38
N ILE A 221 15.24 16.79 -14.31
CA ILE A 221 13.81 16.75 -14.03
C ILE A 221 13.47 15.57 -13.10
N LEU A 222 14.02 14.39 -13.38
CA LEU A 222 13.82 13.22 -12.55
C LEU A 222 14.52 13.35 -11.19
N LYS A 223 15.66 14.03 -11.11
CA LYS A 223 16.34 14.30 -9.84
C LYS A 223 15.43 15.01 -8.84
N ASP A 224 14.66 16.00 -9.31
CA ASP A 224 13.73 16.73 -8.46
C ASP A 224 12.50 15.88 -8.11
N SER A 225 11.99 15.09 -9.07
CA SER A 225 10.94 14.11 -8.82
C SER A 225 11.34 13.08 -7.74
N TYR A 226 12.57 12.54 -7.80
CA TYR A 226 13.10 11.62 -6.78
C TYR A 226 13.17 12.26 -5.39
N LYS A 227 13.66 13.49 -5.29
CA LYS A 227 13.71 14.20 -4.01
C LYS A 227 12.30 14.42 -3.47
N ALA A 228 11.39 14.91 -4.31
CA ALA A 228 10.02 15.21 -3.93
C ALA A 228 9.26 13.96 -3.48
N SER A 229 9.52 12.80 -4.10
CA SER A 229 8.92 11.55 -3.65
C SER A 229 9.51 11.08 -2.32
N LEU A 230 10.84 11.09 -2.15
CA LEU A 230 11.52 10.44 -1.02
C LEU A 230 11.59 11.28 0.25
N LEU A 231 11.55 12.61 0.15
CA LEU A 231 11.65 13.52 1.30
C LEU A 231 10.68 13.20 2.46
N PRO A 232 9.39 12.87 2.23
CA PRO A 232 8.49 12.46 3.31
C PRO A 232 8.97 11.25 4.10
N THR A 233 9.59 10.25 3.44
CA THR A 233 10.14 9.08 4.14
C THR A 233 11.41 9.44 4.90
N ILE A 234 12.29 10.26 4.32
CA ILE A 234 13.50 10.74 4.99
C ILE A 234 13.13 11.55 6.24
N ASN A 235 12.19 12.49 6.12
CA ASN A 235 11.72 13.30 7.23
C ASN A 235 11.09 12.45 8.33
N ARG A 236 10.32 11.41 7.96
CA ARG A 236 9.77 10.46 8.94
C ARG A 236 10.85 9.72 9.72
N VAL A 237 11.98 9.38 9.07
CA VAL A 237 13.13 8.75 9.73
C VAL A 237 13.88 9.75 10.63
N ALA A 238 14.01 11.01 10.18
CA ALA A 238 14.69 12.05 10.95
C ALA A 238 13.97 12.41 12.26
N THR A 239 12.65 12.24 12.33
CA THR A 239 11.83 12.59 13.51
C THR A 239 11.58 11.43 14.47
N LEU A 240 12.21 10.27 14.26
CA LEU A 240 11.96 9.07 15.06
C LEU A 240 12.41 9.23 16.50
N GLY A 241 11.61 8.67 17.41
CA GLY A 241 11.90 8.70 18.85
C GLY A 241 11.63 10.06 19.51
N ILE A 242 11.56 11.15 18.75
CA ILE A 242 11.29 12.50 19.28
C ILE A 242 9.84 12.91 19.03
N VAL A 243 9.36 12.83 17.79
CA VAL A 243 8.02 13.34 17.43
C VAL A 243 6.96 12.24 17.40
N SER A 244 7.37 11.03 17.03
CA SER A 244 6.43 9.91 16.90
C SER A 244 7.05 8.61 17.40
N LEU A 245 6.33 7.94 18.31
CA LEU A 245 6.57 6.54 18.63
C LEU A 245 5.82 5.66 17.62
N PRO A 246 6.52 4.81 16.86
CA PRO A 246 5.88 3.91 15.90
C PRO A 246 5.01 2.88 16.61
N GLY A 247 3.87 2.54 16.01
CA GLY A 247 2.89 1.65 16.64
C GLY A 247 3.41 0.24 16.96
N LEU A 248 4.32 -0.32 16.16
CA LEU A 248 4.93 -1.62 16.47
C LEU A 248 5.85 -1.53 17.68
N MET A 249 6.73 -0.53 17.74
CA MET A 249 7.57 -0.28 18.91
C MET A 249 6.73 -0.10 20.19
N SER A 250 5.69 0.75 20.14
CA SER A 250 4.77 0.91 21.27
C SER A 250 4.06 -0.40 21.63
N GLY A 251 3.66 -1.20 20.64
CA GLY A 251 3.06 -2.51 20.85
C GLY A 251 3.99 -3.51 21.53
N MET A 252 5.27 -3.54 21.13
CA MET A 252 6.30 -4.38 21.77
C MET A 252 6.52 -3.96 23.23
N ILE A 253 6.58 -2.65 23.50
CA ILE A 253 6.73 -2.11 24.86
C ILE A 253 5.53 -2.49 25.73
N ILE A 254 4.30 -2.34 25.22
CA ILE A 254 3.08 -2.74 25.93
C ILE A 254 3.05 -4.27 26.14
N GLY A 255 3.60 -5.03 25.20
CA GLY A 255 3.79 -6.48 25.30
C GLY A 255 4.90 -6.93 26.26
N GLY A 256 5.58 -6.00 26.95
CA GLY A 256 6.59 -6.30 27.95
C GLY A 256 8.03 -6.36 27.42
N VAL A 257 8.27 -6.06 26.14
CA VAL A 257 9.63 -5.98 25.58
C VAL A 257 10.34 -4.73 26.15
N PRO A 258 11.60 -4.84 26.61
CA PRO A 258 12.37 -3.68 27.06
C PRO A 258 12.39 -2.55 26.02
N PRO A 259 12.19 -1.27 26.42
CA PRO A 259 12.12 -0.15 25.47
C PRO A 259 13.35 0.00 24.57
N ILE A 260 14.54 -0.29 25.10
CA ILE A 260 15.78 -0.21 24.32
C ILE A 260 15.83 -1.27 23.22
N GLU A 261 15.34 -2.47 23.50
CA GLU A 261 15.28 -3.57 22.54
C GLU A 261 14.26 -3.25 21.43
N ALA A 262 13.06 -2.79 21.82
CA ALA A 262 12.05 -2.35 20.88
C ALA A 262 12.54 -1.20 19.97
N ALA A 263 13.35 -0.28 20.50
CA ALA A 263 13.96 0.79 19.72
C ALA A 263 14.94 0.27 18.65
N VAL A 264 15.78 -0.71 18.99
CA VAL A 264 16.74 -1.32 18.06
C VAL A 264 16.01 -2.03 16.90
N TYR A 265 14.99 -2.84 17.21
CA TYR A 265 14.14 -3.46 16.20
C TYR A 265 13.49 -2.42 15.28
N GLN A 266 13.05 -1.31 15.86
CA GLN A 266 12.39 -0.26 15.12
C GLN A 266 13.31 0.47 14.14
N VAL A 267 14.58 0.70 14.50
CA VAL A 267 15.59 1.27 13.59
C VAL A 267 15.76 0.39 12.35
N VAL A 268 15.89 -0.92 12.55
CA VAL A 268 16.02 -1.89 11.44
C VAL A 268 14.81 -1.81 10.51
N ILE A 269 13.61 -1.79 11.06
CA ILE A 269 12.38 -1.67 10.26
C ILE A 269 12.39 -0.39 9.45
N PHE A 270 12.80 0.75 10.01
CA PHE A 270 12.85 1.99 9.23
C PHE A 270 13.87 1.95 8.09
N LEU A 271 15.02 1.32 8.28
CA LEU A 271 15.98 1.09 7.19
C LEU A 271 15.36 0.23 6.08
N MET A 272 14.57 -0.80 6.44
CA MET A 272 13.82 -1.60 5.46
C MET A 272 12.80 -0.75 4.70
N LEU A 273 12.01 0.07 5.41
CA LEU A 273 10.97 0.92 4.81
C LEU A 273 11.58 2.00 3.89
N LEU A 274 12.70 2.60 4.29
CA LEU A 274 13.44 3.58 3.51
C LEU A 274 14.00 2.95 2.25
N SER A 275 14.64 1.78 2.37
CA SER A 275 15.22 1.04 1.24
C SER A 275 14.15 0.61 0.24
N ALA A 276 13.03 0.07 0.72
CA ALA A 276 11.91 -0.33 -0.12
C ALA A 276 11.27 0.87 -0.84
N ALA A 277 11.11 2.00 -0.15
CA ALA A 277 10.63 3.24 -0.75
C ALA A 277 11.58 3.71 -1.86
N PHE A 278 12.89 3.71 -1.60
CA PHE A 278 13.91 4.14 -2.55
C PHE A 278 13.89 3.29 -3.83
N ILE A 279 13.96 1.97 -3.68
CA ILE A 279 13.93 1.02 -4.81
C ILE A 279 12.62 1.19 -5.59
N ALA A 280 11.47 1.19 -4.92
CA ALA A 280 10.18 1.34 -5.59
C ALA A 280 10.04 2.69 -6.32
N SER A 281 10.52 3.79 -5.72
CA SER A 281 10.52 5.11 -6.34
C SER A 281 11.36 5.14 -7.62
N ILE A 282 12.58 4.61 -7.55
CA ILE A 282 13.52 4.60 -8.68
C ILE A 282 12.99 3.72 -9.80
N THR A 283 12.60 2.49 -9.48
CA THR A 283 12.03 1.58 -10.47
C THR A 283 10.78 2.16 -11.12
N THR A 284 9.90 2.80 -10.35
CA THR A 284 8.70 3.44 -10.90
C THR A 284 9.05 4.57 -11.86
N ASN A 285 9.89 5.52 -11.46
CA ASN A 285 10.28 6.63 -12.32
C ASN A 285 11.01 6.15 -13.57
N MET A 286 11.94 5.19 -13.45
CA MET A 286 12.68 4.66 -14.60
C MET A 286 11.75 3.97 -15.60
N LEU A 287 10.83 3.12 -15.13
CA LEU A 287 9.91 2.40 -16.02
C LEU A 287 8.83 3.30 -16.59
N PHE A 288 8.30 4.23 -15.79
CA PHE A 288 7.24 5.14 -16.22
C PHE A 288 7.77 6.18 -17.21
N THR A 289 8.96 6.74 -16.98
CA THR A 289 9.57 7.75 -17.86
C THR A 289 9.85 7.20 -19.26
N LYS A 290 10.20 5.91 -19.38
CA LYS A 290 10.39 5.26 -20.69
C LYS A 290 9.16 5.34 -21.59
N GLN A 291 7.96 5.50 -21.04
CA GLN A 291 6.74 5.61 -21.85
C GLN A 291 6.61 6.96 -22.57
N PHE A 292 7.27 8.00 -22.06
CA PHE A 292 7.28 9.34 -22.65
C PHE A 292 8.16 9.46 -23.89
N PHE A 293 8.93 8.42 -24.24
CA PHE A 293 9.83 8.43 -25.38
C PHE A 293 9.53 7.29 -26.34
N THR A 294 9.71 7.55 -27.63
CA THR A 294 9.59 6.54 -28.68
C THR A 294 10.91 5.78 -28.84
N LYS A 295 10.91 4.70 -29.63
CA LYS A 295 12.16 3.98 -30.01
C LYS A 295 13.17 4.87 -30.75
N ARG A 296 12.71 5.95 -31.38
CA ARG A 296 13.54 6.94 -32.10
C ARG A 296 14.00 8.08 -31.18
N GLU A 297 13.91 7.90 -29.86
CA GLU A 297 14.33 8.88 -28.85
C GLU A 297 13.58 10.22 -28.88
N GLN A 298 12.43 10.28 -29.58
CA GLN A 298 11.55 11.44 -29.61
C GLN A 298 10.52 11.38 -28.48
N ILE A 299 9.97 12.53 -28.08
CA ILE A 299 8.81 12.56 -27.17
C ILE A 299 7.63 11.82 -27.83
N ASN A 300 7.00 10.94 -27.06
CA ASN A 300 5.85 10.16 -27.47
C ASN A 300 4.57 10.98 -27.34
N LEU A 301 4.21 11.70 -28.40
CA LEU A 301 2.99 12.51 -28.47
C LEU A 301 1.72 11.68 -28.33
N VAL A 302 1.71 10.44 -28.83
CA VAL A 302 0.55 9.53 -28.72
C VAL A 302 0.26 9.24 -27.25
N PHE A 303 1.30 8.92 -26.48
CA PHE A 303 1.17 8.68 -25.05
C PHE A 303 0.75 9.94 -24.28
N LEU A 304 1.30 11.10 -24.61
CA LEU A 304 0.89 12.37 -24.00
C LEU A 304 -0.58 12.71 -24.27
N ASN A 305 -1.05 12.48 -25.50
CA ASN A 305 -2.44 12.69 -25.87
C ASN A 305 -3.36 11.69 -25.16
N GLU A 306 -2.95 10.41 -25.04
CA GLU A 306 -3.68 9.40 -24.27
C GLU A 306 -3.81 9.80 -22.80
N LEU A 307 -2.73 10.29 -22.18
CA LEU A 307 -2.78 10.84 -20.81
C LEU A 307 -3.74 12.02 -20.69
N ALA A 308 -3.69 12.96 -21.63
CA ALA A 308 -4.58 14.13 -21.63
C ALA A 308 -6.06 13.72 -21.78
N GLN A 309 -6.37 12.79 -22.67
CA GLN A 309 -7.73 12.26 -22.86
C GLN A 309 -8.23 11.55 -21.59
N LEU A 310 -7.39 10.75 -20.94
CA LEU A 310 -7.74 10.08 -19.68
C LEU A 310 -8.04 11.09 -18.56
N GLU A 311 -7.29 12.18 -18.48
CA GLU A 311 -7.54 13.25 -17.50
C GLU A 311 -8.84 14.00 -17.80
N GLN A 312 -9.10 14.34 -19.06
CA GLN A 312 -10.35 14.98 -19.48
C GLN A 312 -11.57 14.09 -19.19
N LYS A 313 -11.51 12.81 -19.57
CA LYS A 313 -12.58 11.84 -19.29
C LYS A 313 -12.85 11.71 -17.79
N LYS A 314 -11.80 11.65 -16.95
CA LYS A 314 -11.96 11.64 -15.49
C LYS A 314 -12.58 12.92 -14.97
N ALA A 315 -12.19 14.08 -15.49
CA ALA A 315 -12.76 15.36 -15.10
C ALA A 315 -14.26 15.45 -15.46
N GLU A 316 -14.63 14.96 -16.65
CA GLU A 316 -16.01 14.91 -17.12
C GLU A 316 -16.85 13.90 -16.31
N GLU A 317 -16.34 12.69 -16.06
CA GLU A 317 -17.01 11.73 -15.17
C GLU A 317 -17.21 12.28 -13.75
N ARG A 318 -16.27 13.08 -13.24
CA ARG A 318 -16.42 13.76 -11.94
C ARG A 318 -17.52 14.80 -11.99
N LYS A 319 -17.58 15.63 -13.04
CA LYS A 319 -18.65 16.61 -13.27
C LYS A 319 -20.01 15.93 -13.39
N ASN A 320 -20.14 14.90 -14.23
CA ASN A 320 -21.38 14.15 -14.42
C ASN A 320 -21.86 13.48 -13.12
N ARG A 321 -20.95 12.92 -12.31
CA ARG A 321 -21.30 12.37 -10.99
C ARG A 321 -21.79 13.47 -10.03
N GLN A 322 -21.18 14.66 -10.06
CA GLN A 322 -21.62 15.79 -9.26
C GLN A 322 -22.99 16.32 -9.72
N GLU A 323 -23.23 16.43 -11.02
CA GLU A 323 -24.50 16.86 -11.58
C GLU A 323 -25.63 15.87 -11.29
N LYS A 324 -25.39 14.56 -11.43
CA LYS A 324 -26.35 13.52 -11.02
C LYS A 324 -26.70 13.61 -9.54
N ARG A 325 -25.71 13.87 -8.66
CA ARG A 325 -25.99 14.08 -7.24
C ARG A 325 -26.84 15.33 -7.03
N ARG A 326 -26.50 16.46 -7.67
CA ARG A 326 -27.26 17.72 -7.56
C ARG A 326 -28.68 17.59 -8.07
N SER A 327 -28.89 16.93 -9.22
CA SER A 327 -30.22 16.72 -9.79
C SER A 327 -31.06 15.77 -8.94
N TRP A 328 -30.45 14.74 -8.35
CA TRP A 328 -31.11 13.86 -7.39
C TRP A 328 -31.60 14.64 -6.16
N TRP A 329 -30.77 15.50 -5.57
CA TRP A 329 -31.18 16.35 -4.43
C TRP A 329 -32.29 17.34 -4.80
N ARG A 330 -32.25 17.93 -6.00
CA ARG A 330 -33.31 18.82 -6.49
C ARG A 330 -34.65 18.08 -6.64
N ARG A 331 -34.63 16.89 -7.26
CA ARG A 331 -35.83 16.05 -7.40
C ARG A 331 -36.40 15.68 -6.04
N LYS A 332 -35.55 15.26 -5.09
CA LYS A 332 -35.99 14.90 -3.74
C LYS A 332 -36.65 16.06 -3.01
N LYS A 333 -36.08 17.27 -3.08
CA LYS A 333 -36.71 18.49 -2.53
C LYS A 333 -38.07 18.79 -3.17
N GLN A 334 -38.18 18.68 -4.50
CA GLN A 334 -39.45 18.86 -5.20
C GLN A 334 -40.52 17.83 -4.81
N THR A 335 -40.12 16.56 -4.58
CA THR A 335 -41.06 15.54 -4.09
C THR A 335 -41.52 15.82 -2.67
N GLU A 336 -40.64 16.33 -1.80
CA GLU A 336 -40.97 16.72 -0.42
C GLU A 336 -41.84 17.99 -0.35
N GLU A 337 -41.68 18.92 -1.30
CA GLU A 337 -42.54 20.12 -1.43
C GLU A 337 -43.92 19.78 -1.98
N ASN A 338 -44.05 18.87 -2.95
CA ASN A 338 -45.34 18.44 -3.51
C ASN A 338 -46.18 17.55 -2.57
N GLN A 339 -45.60 17.08 -1.46
CA GLN A 339 -46.29 16.26 -0.45
C GLN A 339 -46.76 17.06 0.77
N LYS A 340 -46.48 18.37 0.83
CA LYS A 340 -46.96 19.29 1.86
C LYS A 340 -48.11 20.14 1.34
#